data_AF-A0A7J0FVU5-F1
#
_entry.id   AF-A0A7J0FVU5-F1
#
_cell.length_a   1.000
_cell.length_b   1.000
_cell.length_c   1.000
_cell.angle_alpha   90.00
_cell.angle_beta   90.00
_cell.angle_gamma   90.00
#
_symmetry.space_group_name_H-M   'P 1'
#
loop_
_entity.id
_entity.type
_entity.pdbx_description
1 polymer ?
#
loop_
_entity_poly.entity_id
_entity_poly.type
_entity_poly.pdbx_seq_one_letter_code
_entity_poly.pdbx_strand_id
1 'polypeptide(L)'
;MVWPGTYFYHGHYGMQRSAGLYGSLIVDVAKGENEPFHYDGEFNLLLSDWWHSSVHEQGVGLYSKPFRWPGEPKSLLINGRGQYNCSLAARYSTSSSTSQCKLTGAEQCAPQVLRVLPNKTYRIRVASATALSALNLAIGVTNYSLSLSLSLVSVL
;
A
#
# COMPACT_ATOMS: atom_id res chain seq x y z
N MET A 1 1.12 16.43 -22.94
CA MET A 1 2.12 16.92 -21.97
C MET A 1 1.81 16.23 -20.65
N VAL A 2 2.75 15.48 -20.09
CA VAL A 2 2.58 14.77 -18.81
C VAL A 2 3.36 15.56 -17.76
N TRP A 3 2.75 15.82 -16.61
CA TRP A 3 3.37 16.57 -15.52
C TRP A 3 4.11 15.64 -14.56
N PRO A 4 5.17 16.11 -13.88
CA PRO A 4 5.85 15.33 -12.86
C PRO A 4 4.90 15.01 -11.70
N GLY A 5 4.99 13.79 -11.18
CA GLY A 5 4.07 13.35 -10.15
C GLY A 5 4.15 11.87 -9.81
N THR A 6 3.32 11.48 -8.85
CA THR A 6 3.10 10.09 -8.46
C THR A 6 1.76 9.66 -9.04
N TYR A 7 1.80 8.76 -10.01
CA TYR A 7 0.64 8.12 -10.61
C TYR A 7 0.72 6.61 -10.40
N PHE A 8 -0.30 5.91 -10.86
CA PHE A 8 -0.33 4.47 -10.91
C PHE A 8 -1.22 4.03 -12.07
N TYR A 9 -1.03 2.81 -12.57
CA TYR A 9 -1.91 2.17 -13.54
C TYR A 9 -2.63 1.01 -12.87
N HIS A 10 -3.80 0.64 -13.39
CA HIS A 10 -4.52 -0.56 -12.98
C HIS A 10 -5.41 -1.12 -14.09
N GLY A 11 -5.76 -2.40 -13.96
CA GLY A 11 -6.77 -3.04 -14.80
C GLY A 11 -8.12 -2.34 -14.67
N HIS A 12 -8.75 -2.04 -15.80
CA HIS A 12 -10.03 -1.32 -15.85
C HIS A 12 -11.14 -2.12 -16.56
N TYR A 13 -10.98 -3.44 -16.61
CA TYR A 13 -11.98 -4.36 -17.12
C TYR A 13 -12.39 -5.35 -16.03
N GLY A 14 -13.70 -5.45 -15.76
CA GLY A 14 -14.24 -6.26 -14.67
C GLY A 14 -13.55 -5.97 -13.34
N MET A 15 -13.10 -7.02 -12.66
CA MET A 15 -12.41 -6.93 -11.37
C MET A 15 -10.89 -7.21 -11.47
N GLN A 16 -10.28 -6.97 -12.63
CA GLN A 16 -8.86 -7.26 -12.87
C GLN A 16 -7.90 -6.52 -11.92
N ARG A 17 -8.22 -5.27 -11.53
CA ARG A 17 -7.44 -4.53 -10.52
C ARG A 17 -7.36 -5.32 -9.20
N SER A 18 -8.51 -5.78 -8.69
CA SER A 18 -8.58 -6.57 -7.45
C SER A 18 -7.85 -7.91 -7.56
N ALA A 19 -7.61 -8.41 -8.78
CA ALA A 19 -6.81 -9.61 -9.02
C ALA A 19 -5.29 -9.37 -8.98
N GLY A 20 -4.85 -8.12 -8.79
CA GLY A 20 -3.43 -7.76 -8.72
C GLY A 20 -2.90 -7.00 -9.94
N LEU A 21 -3.74 -6.64 -10.92
CA LEU A 21 -3.29 -5.88 -12.09
C LEU A 21 -3.21 -4.39 -11.76
N TYR A 22 -2.10 -3.95 -11.16
CA TYR A 22 -1.79 -2.55 -10.88
C TYR A 22 -0.28 -2.34 -10.67
N GLY A 23 0.18 -1.10 -10.76
CA GLY A 23 1.57 -0.73 -10.45
C GLY A 23 1.80 0.77 -10.46
N SER A 24 2.91 1.20 -9.86
CA SER A 24 3.29 2.61 -9.78
C SER A 24 3.74 3.16 -11.14
N LEU A 25 3.39 4.40 -11.41
CA LEU A 25 3.86 5.18 -12.56
C LEU A 25 4.39 6.52 -12.04
N ILE A 26 5.71 6.63 -11.94
CA ILE A 26 6.37 7.84 -11.47
C ILE A 26 6.80 8.64 -12.70
N VAL A 27 6.43 9.92 -12.72
CA VAL A 27 6.90 10.87 -13.74
C VAL A 27 7.81 11.85 -13.05
N ASP A 28 9.08 11.87 -13.45
CA ASP A 28 10.06 12.82 -12.93
C ASP A 28 9.95 14.18 -13.63
N VAL A 29 10.57 15.19 -13.02
CA VAL A 29 10.70 16.52 -13.63
C VAL A 29 11.45 16.44 -14.97
N ALA A 30 11.22 17.43 -15.84
CA ALA A 30 11.87 17.44 -17.14
C ALA A 30 13.39 17.48 -16.97
N LYS A 31 14.11 16.95 -17.97
CA LYS A 31 15.57 16.92 -17.95
C LYS A 31 16.14 18.34 -17.79
N GLY A 32 16.91 18.57 -16.73
CA GLY A 32 17.51 19.87 -16.42
C GLY A 32 16.68 20.75 -15.49
N GLU A 33 15.47 20.32 -15.13
CA GLU A 33 14.67 20.92 -14.06
C GLU A 33 14.92 20.22 -12.73
N ASN A 34 14.59 20.91 -11.63
CA ASN A 34 14.66 20.36 -10.29
C ASN A 34 13.27 20.41 -9.65
N GLU A 35 12.98 19.45 -8.78
CA GLU A 35 11.83 19.53 -7.89
C GLU A 35 11.91 20.80 -7.02
N PRO A 36 10.76 21.40 -6.65
CA PRO A 36 10.74 22.65 -5.87
C PRO A 36 11.17 22.47 -4.40
N PHE A 37 11.52 21.25 -3.99
CA PHE A 37 11.99 20.91 -2.65
C PHE A 37 13.11 19.86 -2.71
N HIS A 38 14.03 19.92 -1.75
CA HIS A 38 15.17 19.00 -1.66
C HIS A 38 14.83 17.76 -0.82
N TYR A 39 15.36 16.61 -1.23
CA TYR A 39 15.33 15.36 -0.48
C TYR A 39 16.59 14.53 -0.81
N ASP A 40 17.05 13.75 0.17
CA ASP A 40 18.22 12.88 0.06
C ASP A 40 17.89 11.49 -0.52
N GLY A 41 16.61 11.12 -0.53
CA GLY A 41 16.13 9.87 -1.09
C GLY A 41 14.61 9.82 -1.16
N GLU A 42 14.09 8.80 -1.83
CA GLU A 42 12.64 8.60 -1.95
C GLU A 42 12.22 7.15 -1.74
N PHE A 43 10.99 6.97 -1.26
CA PHE A 43 10.31 5.68 -1.17
C PHE A 43 8.98 5.73 -1.91
N ASN A 44 8.63 4.63 -2.57
CA ASN A 44 7.33 4.46 -3.20
C ASN A 44 6.50 3.42 -2.44
N LEU A 45 5.30 3.81 -2.05
CA LEU A 45 4.31 2.97 -1.37
C LEU A 45 3.04 2.92 -2.21
N LEU A 46 2.72 1.73 -2.72
CA LEU A 46 1.46 1.40 -3.36
C LEU A 46 0.63 0.56 -2.40
N LEU A 47 -0.48 1.12 -1.95
CA LEU A 47 -1.39 0.50 -1.00
C LEU A 47 -2.49 -0.27 -1.74
N SER A 48 -2.83 -1.46 -1.28
CA SER A 48 -3.97 -2.22 -1.81
C SER A 48 -4.61 -3.09 -0.72
N ASP A 49 -5.77 -3.66 -1.03
CA ASP A 49 -6.49 -4.61 -0.19
C ASP A 49 -6.62 -5.94 -0.91
N TRP A 50 -6.76 -7.03 -0.14
CA TRP A 50 -6.73 -8.38 -0.69
C TRP A 50 -7.76 -9.30 -0.04
N TRP A 51 -8.50 -10.00 -0.88
CA TRP A 51 -9.41 -11.08 -0.50
C TRP A 51 -8.81 -12.41 -0.88
N HIS A 52 -9.20 -13.47 -0.16
CA HIS A 52 -8.76 -14.82 -0.47
C HIS A 52 -9.71 -15.56 -1.44
N SER A 53 -10.93 -15.05 -1.64
CA SER A 53 -11.83 -15.53 -2.69
C SER A 53 -11.41 -14.99 -4.05
N SER A 54 -11.61 -15.77 -5.11
CA SER A 54 -11.25 -15.33 -6.46
C SER A 54 -12.11 -14.17 -6.93
N VAL A 55 -11.55 -13.27 -7.75
CA VAL A 55 -12.32 -12.14 -8.30
C VAL A 55 -13.50 -12.59 -9.19
N HIS A 56 -13.44 -13.79 -9.75
CA HIS A 56 -14.53 -14.37 -10.54
C HIS A 56 -15.70 -14.79 -9.64
N GLU A 57 -15.40 -15.45 -8.52
CA GLU A 57 -16.41 -15.81 -7.51
C GLU A 57 -17.06 -14.55 -6.92
N GLN A 58 -16.25 -13.55 -6.57
CA GLN A 58 -16.75 -12.25 -6.10
C GLN A 58 -17.66 -11.62 -7.15
N GLY A 59 -17.21 -11.55 -8.41
CA GLY A 59 -18.01 -11.02 -9.51
C GLY A 59 -19.35 -11.75 -9.67
N VAL A 60 -19.34 -13.09 -9.73
CA VAL A 60 -20.58 -13.89 -9.82
C VAL A 60 -21.50 -13.62 -8.62
N GLY A 61 -20.95 -13.52 -7.41
CA GLY A 61 -21.72 -13.20 -6.21
C GLY A 61 -22.37 -11.82 -6.24
N LEU A 62 -21.66 -10.82 -6.77
CA LEU A 62 -22.20 -9.47 -6.94
C LEU A 62 -23.31 -9.40 -8.00
N TYR A 63 -23.27 -10.28 -9.00
CA TYR A 63 -24.32 -10.38 -10.03
C TYR A 63 -25.44 -11.38 -9.71
N SER A 64 -25.31 -12.19 -8.65
CA SER A 64 -26.29 -13.24 -8.34
C SER A 64 -27.57 -12.70 -7.69
N LYS A 65 -28.63 -13.51 -7.73
CA LYS A 65 -29.85 -13.32 -6.94
C LYS A 65 -30.07 -14.59 -6.09
N PRO A 66 -29.96 -14.50 -4.75
CA PRO A 66 -29.68 -13.30 -3.96
C PRO A 66 -28.26 -12.77 -4.18
N PHE A 67 -28.10 -11.46 -3.99
CA PHE A 67 -26.80 -10.77 -4.02
C PHE A 67 -25.89 -11.31 -2.91
N ARG A 68 -24.60 -11.51 -3.21
CA ARG A 68 -23.59 -12.00 -2.26
C ARG A 68 -22.44 -11.02 -2.16
N TRP A 69 -22.35 -10.35 -1.02
CA TRP A 69 -21.26 -9.42 -0.72
C TRP A 69 -19.96 -10.17 -0.38
N PRO A 70 -18.80 -9.85 -0.99
CA PRO A 70 -17.50 -10.44 -0.63
C PRO A 70 -17.03 -10.18 0.82
N GLY A 71 -17.61 -9.18 1.50
CA GLY A 71 -17.19 -8.78 2.84
C GLY A 71 -15.93 -7.90 2.83
N GLU A 72 -15.41 -7.62 4.01
CA GLU A 72 -14.13 -6.89 4.19
C GLU A 72 -12.92 -7.71 3.73
N PRO A 73 -11.85 -7.05 3.25
CA PRO A 73 -10.62 -7.72 2.83
C PRO A 73 -9.96 -8.49 3.98
N LYS A 74 -9.20 -9.52 3.63
CA LYS A 74 -8.49 -10.37 4.60
C LYS A 74 -7.13 -9.80 4.98
N SER A 75 -6.50 -9.07 4.06
CA SER A 75 -5.23 -8.40 4.30
C SER A 75 -5.19 -7.04 3.61
N LEU A 76 -4.52 -6.09 4.25
CA LEU A 76 -4.03 -4.88 3.61
C LEU A 76 -2.61 -5.13 3.14
N LEU A 77 -2.26 -4.60 1.97
CA LEU A 77 -0.97 -4.79 1.33
C LEU A 77 -0.26 -3.44 1.18
N ILE A 78 1.04 -3.44 1.49
CA ILE A 78 1.96 -2.36 1.16
C ILE A 78 2.96 -2.94 0.16
N ASN A 79 3.01 -2.38 -1.04
CA ASN A 79 3.83 -2.88 -2.14
C ASN A 79 3.59 -4.37 -2.44
N GLY A 80 2.31 -4.79 -2.38
CA GLY A 80 1.89 -6.17 -2.63
C GLY A 80 2.13 -7.16 -1.49
N ARG A 81 2.57 -6.68 -0.31
CA ARG A 81 2.91 -7.55 0.83
C ARG A 81 2.07 -7.22 2.06
N GLY A 82 1.56 -8.25 2.72
CA GLY A 82 0.78 -8.12 3.95
C GLY A 82 0.73 -9.44 4.71
N GLN A 83 0.31 -9.38 5.97
CA GLN A 83 0.20 -10.55 6.83
C GLN A 83 -1.27 -10.92 7.04
N TYR A 84 -1.52 -12.21 7.28
CA TYR A 84 -2.84 -12.74 7.59
C TYR A 84 -2.73 -13.72 8.76
N ASN A 85 -3.69 -13.67 9.69
CA ASN A 85 -3.79 -14.55 10.86
C ASN A 85 -2.59 -14.49 11.84
N CYS A 86 -1.70 -13.51 11.67
CA CYS A 86 -0.60 -13.23 12.57
C CYS A 86 -0.28 -11.72 12.54
N SER A 87 0.46 -11.24 13.54
CA SER A 87 0.97 -9.87 13.57
C SER A 87 2.47 -9.86 13.87
N LEU A 88 3.21 -8.99 13.19
CA LEU A 88 4.60 -8.70 13.53
C LEU A 88 4.72 -7.86 14.81
N ALA A 89 3.67 -7.13 15.15
CA ALA A 89 3.54 -6.33 16.36
C ALA A 89 2.82 -7.08 17.48
N ALA A 90 2.66 -8.42 17.39
CA ALA A 90 1.93 -9.19 18.41
C ALA A 90 2.53 -9.04 19.82
N ARG A 91 3.83 -8.73 19.94
CA ARG A 91 4.50 -8.36 21.20
C ARG A 91 3.86 -7.19 21.98
N TYR A 92 3.12 -6.32 21.31
CA TYR A 92 2.41 -5.18 21.94
C TYR A 92 0.93 -5.48 22.17
N SER A 93 0.43 -6.61 21.65
CA SER A 93 -0.94 -7.06 21.87
C SER A 93 -1.01 -7.79 23.21
N THR A 94 -2.02 -7.45 24.01
CA THR A 94 -2.35 -8.17 25.25
C THR A 94 -3.30 -9.35 25.02
N SER A 95 -3.79 -9.52 23.79
CA SER A 95 -4.70 -10.62 23.44
C SER A 95 -3.96 -11.89 23.07
N SER A 96 -4.33 -13.00 23.70
CA SER A 96 -3.83 -14.35 23.36
C SER A 96 -4.24 -14.84 21.96
N SER A 97 -5.21 -14.16 21.31
CA SER A 97 -5.66 -14.50 19.96
C SER A 97 -4.71 -14.02 18.86
N THR A 98 -3.78 -13.11 19.16
CA THR A 98 -2.85 -12.56 18.15
C THR A 98 -1.57 -13.39 18.12
N SER A 99 -1.41 -14.22 17.08
CA SER A 99 -0.17 -15.00 16.90
C SER A 99 0.97 -14.13 16.35
N GLN A 100 2.21 -14.37 16.80
CA GLN A 100 3.39 -13.70 16.26
C GLN A 100 3.75 -14.31 14.89
N CYS A 101 3.92 -13.47 13.87
CA CYS A 101 4.40 -13.94 12.56
C CYS A 101 5.85 -14.46 12.67
N LYS A 102 6.11 -15.66 12.13
CA LYS A 102 7.45 -16.25 12.03
C LYS A 102 8.01 -16.01 10.63
N LEU A 103 8.55 -14.81 10.39
CA LEU A 103 9.13 -14.41 9.10
C LEU A 103 10.64 -14.25 9.24
N THR A 104 11.39 -14.70 8.23
CA THR A 104 12.84 -14.56 8.12
C THR A 104 13.24 -13.32 7.30
N GLY A 105 12.29 -12.75 6.54
CA GLY A 105 12.50 -11.59 5.67
C GLY A 105 12.60 -11.94 4.19
N ALA A 106 12.76 -13.22 3.85
CA ALA A 106 12.82 -13.70 2.47
C ALA A 106 11.45 -14.06 1.88
N GLU A 107 10.42 -14.19 2.73
CA GLU A 107 9.08 -14.59 2.31
C GLU A 107 8.41 -13.52 1.46
N GLN A 108 7.51 -13.92 0.56
CA GLN A 108 6.76 -12.98 -0.29
C GLN A 108 5.86 -12.03 0.52
N CYS A 109 5.38 -12.47 1.70
CA CYS A 109 4.58 -11.65 2.61
C CYS A 109 5.41 -10.87 3.64
N ALA A 110 6.75 -11.03 3.66
CA ALA A 110 7.61 -10.26 4.55
C ALA A 110 7.58 -8.78 4.18
N PRO A 111 7.35 -7.85 5.13
CA PRO A 111 7.19 -6.44 4.81
C PRO A 111 8.49 -5.86 4.23
N GLN A 112 8.34 -4.92 3.30
CA GLN A 112 9.47 -4.15 2.82
C GLN A 112 9.91 -3.14 3.90
N VAL A 113 11.11 -3.33 4.43
CA VAL A 113 11.68 -2.40 5.43
C VAL A 113 12.23 -1.16 4.71
N LEU A 114 11.71 0.01 5.06
CA LEU A 114 12.22 1.30 4.59
C LEU A 114 13.43 1.69 5.44
N ARG A 115 14.63 1.62 4.88
CA ARG A 115 15.87 1.96 5.59
C ARG A 115 16.21 3.43 5.37
N VAL A 116 16.28 4.18 6.46
CA VAL A 116 16.61 5.61 6.45
C VAL A 116 17.93 5.87 7.17
N LEU A 117 18.63 6.92 6.75
CA LEU A 117 19.82 7.41 7.43
C LEU A 117 19.44 8.57 8.38
N PRO A 118 20.12 8.72 9.52
CA PRO A 118 19.91 9.86 10.40
C PRO A 118 20.20 11.19 9.71
N ASN A 119 19.46 12.25 10.08
CA ASN A 119 19.63 13.61 9.57
C ASN A 119 19.52 13.74 8.04
N LYS A 120 18.61 12.95 7.45
CA LYS A 120 18.30 12.94 6.01
C LYS A 120 16.81 13.12 5.79
N THR A 121 16.46 13.83 4.71
CA THR A 121 15.07 14.12 4.34
C THR A 121 14.64 13.16 3.23
N TYR A 122 13.51 12.48 3.41
CA TYR A 122 13.00 11.51 2.44
C TYR A 122 11.63 11.91 1.91
N ARG A 123 11.44 11.75 0.60
CA ARG A 123 10.13 11.85 -0.05
C ARG A 123 9.43 10.50 0.00
N ILE A 124 8.23 10.43 0.57
CA ILE A 124 7.40 9.21 0.52
C ILE A 124 6.27 9.44 -0.47
N ARG A 125 6.33 8.74 -1.61
CA ARG A 125 5.28 8.73 -2.64
C ARG A 125 4.25 7.68 -2.26
N VAL A 126 2.99 8.09 -2.08
CA VAL A 126 1.90 7.19 -1.70
C VAL A 126 0.83 7.19 -2.78
N ALA A 127 0.43 6.00 -3.22
CA ALA A 127 -0.71 5.78 -4.12
C ALA A 127 -1.59 4.66 -3.56
N SER A 128 -2.90 4.70 -3.85
CA SER A 128 -3.85 3.68 -3.40
C SER A 128 -4.52 2.98 -4.58
N ALA A 129 -4.31 1.67 -4.65
CA ALA A 129 -4.96 0.74 -5.54
C ALA A 129 -6.02 -0.14 -4.83
N THR A 130 -6.52 0.27 -3.65
CA THR A 130 -7.58 -0.46 -2.90
C THR A 130 -8.89 -0.58 -3.68
N ALA A 131 -9.54 -1.73 -3.62
CA ALA A 131 -10.85 -1.96 -4.24
C ALA A 131 -12.02 -1.51 -3.35
N LEU A 132 -11.84 -1.52 -2.02
CA LEU A 132 -12.85 -1.13 -1.04
C LEU A 132 -12.29 -0.22 0.05
N SER A 133 -11.13 -0.55 0.61
CA SER A 133 -10.66 0.08 1.85
C SER A 133 -10.29 1.56 1.68
N ALA A 134 -10.75 2.38 2.63
CA ALA A 134 -10.21 3.71 2.90
C ALA A 134 -9.15 3.60 4.01
N LEU A 135 -7.95 4.12 3.78
CA LEU A 135 -6.79 3.91 4.66
C LEU A 135 -6.30 5.21 5.30
N ASN A 136 -5.79 5.10 6.52
CA ASN A 136 -5.03 6.14 7.19
C ASN A 136 -3.55 5.71 7.26
N LEU A 137 -2.65 6.59 6.84
CA LEU A 137 -1.21 6.36 6.91
C LEU A 137 -0.63 7.16 8.09
N ALA A 138 -0.02 6.45 9.02
CA ALA A 138 0.74 7.03 10.12
C ALA A 138 2.14 6.41 10.16
N ILE A 139 3.14 7.24 10.45
CA ILE A 139 4.52 6.80 10.64
C ILE A 139 4.89 7.08 12.10
N GLY A 140 5.05 6.00 12.87
CA GLY A 140 5.58 6.08 14.23
C GLY A 140 7.10 6.03 14.19
N VAL A 141 7.75 7.07 14.70
CA VAL A 141 9.21 7.07 14.90
C VAL A 141 9.50 7.08 16.39
N THR A 142 10.26 6.11 16.86
CA THR A 142 10.82 6.13 18.21
C THR A 142 12.09 6.98 18.21
N ASN A 143 12.13 8.02 19.07
CA ASN A 143 13.27 8.91 19.33
C ASN A 143 13.66 9.96 18.26
N TYR A 144 12.84 10.22 17.23
CA TYR A 144 13.11 11.31 16.27
C TYR A 144 11.83 12.06 15.87
N SER A 145 11.98 13.34 15.49
CA SER A 145 10.91 14.13 14.89
C SER A 145 10.84 13.90 13.37
N LEU A 146 9.63 13.77 12.84
CA LEU A 146 9.39 13.61 11.41
C LEU A 146 8.76 14.91 10.87
N SER A 147 9.40 15.53 9.87
CA SER A 147 8.78 16.61 9.10
C SER A 147 8.16 15.99 7.84
N LEU A 148 6.84 16.03 7.75
CA LEU A 148 6.07 15.35 6.72
C LEU A 148 5.47 16.40 5.76
N SER A 149 6.02 16.48 4.55
CA SER A 149 5.36 17.18 3.44
C SER A 149 4.53 16.15 2.69
N LEU A 150 3.23 16.11 2.96
CA LEU A 150 2.30 15.14 2.41
C LEU A 150 1.59 15.74 1.19
N SER A 151 1.97 15.32 -0.02
CA SER A 151 1.14 15.52 -1.21
C SER A 151 0.28 14.28 -1.41
N LEU A 152 -0.90 14.28 -0.79
CA LEU A 152 -1.95 13.28 -1.02
C LEU A 152 -2.58 13.54 -2.39
N VAL A 153 -2.48 12.57 -3.30
CA VAL A 153 -3.34 12.52 -4.48
C VAL A 153 -4.27 11.33 -4.28
N SER A 154 -5.46 11.61 -3.74
CA SER A 154 -6.58 10.68 -3.75
C SER A 154 -7.26 10.84 -5.11
N VAL A 155 -7.30 9.78 -5.92
CA VAL A 155 -8.19 9.72 -7.09
C VAL A 155 -9.34 8.81 -6.70
N LEU A 156 -10.55 9.39 -6.63
CA LEU A 156 -11.82 8.67 -6.63
C LEU A 156 -12.02 7.98 -7.99
#